data_AF-A0A3S5AGD5-F1
#
_entry.id   AF-A0A3S5AGD5-F1
#
_cell.length_a   1.000
_cell.length_b   1.000
_cell.length_c   1.000
_cell.angle_alpha   90.00
_cell.angle_beta   90.00
_cell.angle_gamma   90.00
#
_symmetry.space_group_name_H-M   'P 1'
#
loop_
_entity.id
_entity.type
_entity.pdbx_description
1 polymer ?
#
loop_
_entity_poly.entity_id
_entity_poly.type
_entity_poly.pdbx_seq_one_letter_code
_entity_poly.pdbx_strand_id
1 'polypeptide(L)'
;MKAEQMVDTKNTLIVVTADHSHTFTIVGYPHRNKSIFGVEMGDNDEWGPKDFNPYTILSYANGPSAKVNKSREDLSNVDTEALDFMQPSLVPMKDESHGGEDVPIFARGPFAFVFQSTRDNTFIAHSINAALCIGPYQHLRHCNFANMPSAQLGLIYLMEFITLIYLTKFF
;
A
#
# COMPACT_ATOMS: atom_id res chain seq x y z
N MET A 1 12.93 -3.94 3.84
CA MET A 1 13.20 -2.62 3.18
C MET A 1 14.50 -2.02 3.74
N LYS A 2 15.31 -1.24 2.99
CA LYS A 2 16.60 -0.71 3.51
C LYS A 2 16.45 0.14 4.78
N ALA A 3 15.46 1.03 4.83
CA ALA A 3 15.18 1.84 6.02
C ALA A 3 14.86 0.98 7.26
N GLU A 4 14.15 -0.12 7.08
CA GLU A 4 13.81 -1.07 8.16
C GLU A 4 15.05 -1.74 8.78
N GLN A 5 16.12 -1.94 8.00
CA GLN A 5 17.39 -2.48 8.50
C GLN A 5 18.22 -1.44 9.26
N MET A 6 17.84 -0.16 9.19
CA MET A 6 18.57 0.96 9.79
C MET A 6 17.94 1.48 11.07
N VAL A 7 16.77 0.96 11.47
CA VAL A 7 15.98 1.47 12.61
C VAL A 7 15.55 0.34 13.54
N ASP A 8 15.32 0.66 14.81
CA ASP A 8 14.67 -0.27 15.74
C ASP A 8 13.14 -0.15 15.61
N THR A 9 12.53 -1.17 15.02
CA THR A 9 11.06 -1.22 14.86
C THR A 9 10.28 -1.28 16.19
N LYS A 10 10.95 -1.45 17.35
CA LYS A 10 10.31 -1.32 18.67
C LYS A 10 10.04 0.14 19.07
N ASN A 11 10.76 1.10 18.48
CA ASN A 11 10.60 2.52 18.78
C ASN A 11 10.38 3.39 17.52
N THR A 12 10.38 2.79 16.34
CA THR A 12 10.20 3.48 15.06
C THR A 12 8.93 3.01 14.36
N LEU A 13 8.03 3.93 14.05
CA LEU A 13 6.89 3.72 13.17
C LEU A 13 7.29 4.02 11.72
N ILE A 14 7.17 3.02 10.86
CA ILE A 14 7.34 3.12 9.42
C ILE A 14 5.96 3.11 8.77
N VAL A 15 5.66 4.10 7.95
CA VAL A 15 4.43 4.18 7.14
C VAL A 15 4.80 4.35 5.67
N VAL A 16 4.18 3.56 4.80
CA VAL A 16 4.30 3.64 3.35
C VAL A 16 2.89 3.82 2.78
N THR A 17 2.71 4.84 1.96
CA THR A 17 1.46 5.16 1.26
C THR A 17 1.81 5.83 -0.07
N ALA A 18 0.82 6.03 -0.93
CA ALA A 18 0.90 6.99 -2.03
C ALA A 18 0.08 8.25 -1.69
N ASP A 19 0.34 9.33 -2.40
CA ASP A 19 -0.46 10.56 -2.39
C ASP A 19 -1.69 10.45 -3.31
N HIS A 20 -1.54 9.75 -4.44
CA HIS A 20 -2.62 9.34 -5.34
C HIS A 20 -2.22 8.11 -6.17
N SER A 21 -3.15 7.57 -6.96
CA SER A 21 -2.86 6.52 -7.94
C SER A 21 -2.75 7.09 -9.36
N HIS A 22 -2.80 6.24 -10.37
CA HIS A 22 -2.81 6.55 -11.80
C HIS A 22 -3.89 5.72 -12.51
N THR A 23 -4.29 6.10 -13.72
CA THR A 23 -5.24 5.33 -14.55
C THR A 23 -4.63 4.06 -15.16
N PHE A 24 -3.63 3.51 -14.47
CA PHE A 24 -2.89 2.32 -14.81
C PHE A 24 -3.71 1.06 -14.50
N THR A 25 -3.68 0.10 -15.40
CA THR A 25 -4.33 -1.20 -15.20
C THR A 25 -3.43 -2.34 -15.64
N ILE A 26 -3.61 -3.48 -14.97
CA ILE A 26 -3.02 -4.77 -15.32
C ILE A 26 -4.16 -5.65 -15.84
N VAL A 27 -4.12 -6.00 -17.12
CA VAL A 27 -5.21 -6.64 -17.84
C VAL A 27 -4.77 -7.96 -18.50
N GLY A 28 -5.76 -8.68 -19.01
CA GLY A 28 -5.58 -9.95 -19.70
C GLY A 28 -5.46 -11.15 -18.76
N TYR A 29 -5.05 -12.28 -19.33
CA TYR A 29 -4.87 -13.55 -18.62
C TYR A 29 -3.45 -14.10 -18.81
N PRO A 30 -2.39 -13.33 -18.46
CA PRO A 30 -1.02 -13.77 -18.69
C PRO A 30 -0.69 -15.02 -17.89
N HIS A 31 0.05 -15.94 -18.51
CA HIS A 31 0.64 -17.06 -17.79
C HIS A 31 1.60 -16.57 -16.70
N ARG A 32 1.71 -17.33 -15.61
CA ARG A 32 2.70 -17.06 -14.56
C ARG A 32 4.11 -17.01 -15.16
N ASN A 33 4.96 -16.13 -14.63
CA ASN A 33 6.33 -15.86 -15.07
C ASN A 33 6.47 -15.18 -16.45
N LYS A 34 5.37 -14.81 -17.10
CA LYS A 34 5.43 -13.91 -18.24
C LYS A 34 5.89 -12.51 -17.77
N SER A 35 6.68 -11.84 -18.60
CA SER A 35 7.10 -10.46 -18.33
C SER A 35 5.88 -9.58 -18.13
N ILE A 36 5.91 -8.71 -17.12
CA ILE A 36 4.82 -7.75 -16.87
C ILE A 36 4.68 -6.76 -18.04
N PHE A 37 5.75 -6.52 -18.78
CA PHE A 37 5.77 -5.68 -19.99
C PHE A 37 5.35 -6.43 -21.26
N GLY A 38 5.03 -7.73 -21.15
CA GLY A 38 4.69 -8.57 -22.29
C GLY A 38 3.31 -8.30 -22.90
N VAL A 39 3.04 -8.99 -24.01
CA VAL A 39 1.80 -8.90 -24.79
C VAL A 39 0.97 -10.18 -24.74
N GLU A 40 -0.34 -10.04 -24.84
CA GLU A 40 -1.34 -11.10 -24.95
C GLU A 40 -2.08 -11.05 -26.28
N MET A 41 -2.46 -12.23 -26.78
CA MET A 41 -3.35 -12.39 -27.94
C MET A 41 -4.60 -13.21 -27.62
N GLY A 42 -4.63 -13.93 -26.49
CA GLY A 42 -5.62 -14.97 -26.24
C GLY A 42 -5.47 -16.17 -27.19
N ASP A 43 -6.12 -17.30 -26.85
CA ASP A 43 -6.15 -18.47 -27.71
C ASP A 43 -7.28 -18.37 -28.74
N ASN A 44 -6.94 -18.53 -30.03
CA ASN A 44 -7.85 -18.84 -31.15
C ASN A 44 -9.25 -18.19 -31.09
N ASP A 45 -9.31 -16.86 -31.27
CA ASP A 45 -10.51 -16.04 -31.56
C ASP A 45 -11.60 -15.95 -30.48
N GLU A 46 -11.58 -16.83 -29.47
CA GLU A 46 -12.63 -16.91 -28.45
C GLU A 46 -12.54 -15.76 -27.44
N TRP A 47 -11.34 -15.53 -26.89
CA TRP A 47 -11.06 -14.50 -25.87
C TRP A 47 -10.00 -13.48 -26.30
N GLY A 48 -9.56 -13.56 -27.56
CA GLY A 48 -8.58 -12.65 -28.14
C GLY A 48 -9.17 -11.30 -28.59
N PRO A 49 -8.31 -10.30 -28.86
CA PRO A 49 -8.74 -9.02 -29.37
C PRO A 49 -9.30 -9.17 -30.79
N LYS A 50 -10.40 -8.47 -31.08
CA LYS A 50 -11.16 -8.64 -32.34
C LYS A 50 -10.48 -8.04 -33.58
N ASP A 51 -9.44 -7.25 -33.39
CA ASP A 51 -8.56 -6.72 -34.44
C ASP A 51 -7.34 -7.62 -34.70
N PHE A 52 -7.21 -8.75 -33.98
CA PHE A 52 -6.11 -9.72 -34.09
C PHE A 52 -4.71 -9.14 -33.85
N ASN A 53 -4.61 -8.00 -33.17
CA ASN A 53 -3.33 -7.40 -32.78
C ASN A 53 -3.00 -7.77 -31.32
N PRO A 54 -1.76 -8.13 -30.93
CA PRO A 54 -1.43 -8.35 -29.53
C PRO A 54 -1.60 -7.08 -28.70
N TYR A 55 -2.06 -7.18 -27.45
CA TYR A 55 -2.18 -6.06 -26.50
C TYR A 55 -1.27 -6.28 -25.29
N THR A 56 -0.74 -5.22 -24.68
CA THR A 56 0.11 -5.35 -23.49
C THR A 56 -0.69 -5.70 -22.25
N ILE A 57 -0.04 -6.40 -21.32
CA ILE A 57 -0.59 -6.67 -19.98
C ILE A 57 -0.83 -5.36 -19.21
N LEU A 58 0.03 -4.36 -19.43
CA LEU A 58 -0.11 -3.03 -18.83
C LEU A 58 -0.82 -2.06 -19.79
N SER A 59 -1.75 -1.27 -19.28
CA SER A 59 -2.41 -0.22 -20.08
C SER A 59 -2.82 0.96 -19.22
N TYR A 60 -3.16 2.09 -19.87
CA TYR A 60 -3.65 3.30 -19.23
C TYR A 60 -5.01 3.70 -19.80
N ALA A 61 -5.86 4.37 -19.01
CA ALA A 61 -7.14 4.88 -19.54
C ALA A 61 -6.94 6.08 -20.48
N ASN A 62 -5.93 6.90 -20.23
CA ASN A 62 -5.59 8.07 -21.04
C ASN A 62 -4.07 8.31 -21.09
N GLY A 63 -3.62 9.19 -21.98
CA GLY A 63 -2.20 9.60 -22.04
C GLY A 63 -1.66 9.71 -23.47
N PRO A 64 -0.33 9.89 -23.60
CA PRO A 64 0.32 10.28 -24.86
C PRO A 64 0.40 9.18 -25.93
N SER A 65 0.24 7.91 -25.56
CA SER A 65 0.33 6.80 -26.52
C SER A 65 -0.95 6.62 -27.35
N ALA A 66 -2.09 7.07 -26.85
CA ALA A 66 -3.37 7.04 -27.53
C ALA A 66 -3.31 7.76 -28.88
N LYS A 67 -3.82 7.09 -29.93
CA LYS A 67 -3.80 7.60 -31.29
C LYS A 67 -5.12 8.27 -31.63
N VAL A 68 -5.06 9.40 -32.34
CA VAL A 68 -6.25 10.09 -32.87
C VAL A 68 -6.54 9.56 -34.27
N ASN A 69 -7.77 9.10 -34.51
CA ASN A 69 -8.25 8.63 -35.82
C ASN A 69 -7.38 7.53 -36.46
N LYS A 70 -6.78 6.66 -35.64
CA LYS A 70 -6.00 5.50 -36.11
C LYS A 70 -6.40 4.26 -35.34
N SER A 71 -6.33 3.11 -36.00
CA SER A 71 -6.45 1.80 -35.36
C SER A 71 -5.28 1.56 -34.41
N ARG A 72 -5.49 0.61 -33.50
CA ARG A 72 -4.47 0.14 -32.57
C ARG A 72 -3.31 -0.50 -33.33
N GLU A 73 -2.09 -0.27 -32.84
CA GLU A 73 -0.86 -0.82 -33.40
C GLU A 73 -0.78 -2.34 -33.18
N ASP A 74 -0.18 -3.05 -34.14
CA ASP A 74 0.20 -4.45 -34.00
C ASP A 74 1.54 -4.53 -33.27
N LEU A 75 1.53 -5.12 -32.07
CA LEU A 75 2.70 -5.23 -31.22
C LEU A 75 3.52 -6.51 -31.45
N SER A 76 3.21 -7.32 -32.46
CA SER A 76 3.88 -8.61 -32.72
C SER A 76 5.39 -8.50 -32.92
N ASN A 77 5.86 -7.38 -33.45
CA ASN A 77 7.28 -7.12 -33.72
C ASN A 77 7.80 -5.86 -33.00
N VAL A 78 7.10 -5.42 -31.95
CA VAL A 78 7.47 -4.24 -31.16
C VAL A 78 8.15 -4.70 -29.88
N ASP A 79 9.29 -4.11 -29.55
CA ASP A 79 9.94 -4.32 -28.27
C ASP A 79 9.20 -3.53 -27.18
N THR A 80 8.32 -4.21 -26.46
CA THR A 80 7.53 -3.61 -25.38
C THR A 80 8.30 -3.49 -24.06
N GLU A 81 9.53 -4.01 -23.99
CA GLU A 81 10.41 -3.90 -22.82
C GLU A 81 11.38 -2.72 -22.91
N ALA A 82 11.41 -2.01 -24.04
CA ALA A 82 12.20 -0.81 -24.22
C ALA A 82 11.85 0.26 -23.18
N LEU A 83 12.87 0.96 -22.67
CA LEU A 83 12.74 1.93 -21.58
C LEU A 83 11.82 3.11 -21.91
N ASP A 84 11.70 3.46 -23.18
CA ASP A 84 10.89 4.54 -23.71
C ASP A 84 9.58 4.05 -24.38
N PHE A 85 9.28 2.75 -24.28
CA PHE A 85 8.02 2.22 -24.78
C PHE A 85 6.86 2.73 -23.91
N MET A 86 5.92 3.45 -24.54
CA MET A 86 4.72 3.92 -23.88
C MET A 86 3.59 2.89 -24.03
N GLN A 87 3.15 2.33 -22.91
CA GLN A 87 2.01 1.41 -22.88
C GLN A 87 0.75 2.08 -23.48
N PRO A 88 -0.12 1.30 -24.14
CA PRO A 88 -1.27 1.83 -24.84
C PRO A 88 -2.23 2.53 -23.87
N SER A 89 -2.77 3.65 -24.33
CA SER A 89 -3.86 4.36 -23.69
C SER A 89 -5.05 4.53 -24.63
N LEU A 90 -6.24 4.74 -24.05
CA LEU A 90 -7.48 4.87 -24.82
C LEU A 90 -7.77 6.32 -25.21
N VAL A 91 -7.71 7.26 -24.25
CA VAL A 91 -8.04 8.67 -24.49
C VAL A 91 -6.78 9.50 -24.79
N PRO A 92 -6.69 10.16 -25.98
CA PRO A 92 -5.54 11.00 -26.34
C PRO A 92 -5.38 12.20 -25.42
N MET A 93 -4.27 12.24 -24.68
CA MET A 93 -3.88 13.34 -23.81
C MET A 93 -2.38 13.57 -23.91
N LYS A 94 -1.92 14.79 -23.61
CA LYS A 94 -0.47 15.09 -23.60
C LYS A 94 0.25 14.30 -22.50
N ASP A 95 -0.38 14.22 -21.34
CA ASP A 95 0.12 13.55 -20.15
C ASP A 95 -1.01 12.65 -19.62
N GLU A 96 -0.66 11.57 -18.97
CA GLU A 96 -1.62 10.71 -18.30
C GLU A 96 -2.12 11.37 -17.00
N SER A 97 -3.37 11.11 -16.61
CA SER A 97 -4.00 11.70 -15.43
C SER A 97 -3.87 10.82 -14.18
N HIS A 98 -3.88 11.42 -12.99
CA HIS A 98 -3.96 10.67 -11.74
C HIS A 98 -5.23 9.79 -11.64
N GLY A 99 -5.12 8.71 -10.86
CA GLY A 99 -6.21 7.83 -10.46
C GLY A 99 -6.89 8.33 -9.18
N GLY A 100 -8.21 8.14 -9.11
CA GLY A 100 -9.04 8.61 -8.00
C GLY A 100 -9.50 7.51 -7.03
N GLU A 101 -8.98 6.29 -7.20
CA GLU A 101 -9.25 5.16 -6.32
C GLU A 101 -8.40 5.20 -5.04
N ASP A 102 -8.83 4.46 -4.02
CA ASP A 102 -8.13 4.33 -2.75
C ASP A 102 -6.71 3.76 -2.95
N VAL A 103 -5.73 4.36 -2.27
CA VAL A 103 -4.34 3.88 -2.22
C VAL A 103 -4.05 3.15 -0.90
N PRO A 104 -3.20 2.11 -0.91
CA PRO A 104 -2.93 1.34 0.29
C PRO A 104 -2.03 2.09 1.27
N ILE A 105 -2.26 1.85 2.56
CA ILE A 105 -1.36 2.28 3.64
C ILE A 105 -0.76 1.03 4.28
N PHE A 106 0.56 0.94 4.29
CA PHE A 106 1.31 -0.10 5.00
C PHE A 106 2.02 0.51 6.20
N ALA A 107 1.86 -0.09 7.37
CA ALA A 107 2.49 0.40 8.60
C ALA A 107 3.18 -0.72 9.39
N ARG A 108 4.32 -0.39 10.01
CA ARG A 108 5.07 -1.30 10.89
C ARG A 108 5.71 -0.53 12.04
N GLY A 109 5.64 -1.09 13.26
CA GLY A 109 6.21 -0.49 14.47
C GLY A 109 5.15 -0.05 15.48
N PRO A 110 5.50 0.83 16.43
CA PRO A 110 4.57 1.32 17.46
C PRO A 110 3.35 1.97 16.83
N PHE A 111 2.16 1.69 17.36
CA PHE A 111 0.88 2.20 16.86
C PHE A 111 0.50 1.80 15.42
N ALA A 112 1.25 0.93 14.73
CA ALA A 112 0.90 0.50 13.38
C ALA A 112 -0.51 -0.11 13.27
N PHE A 113 -1.05 -0.66 14.36
CA PHE A 113 -2.41 -1.19 14.44
C PHE A 113 -3.52 -0.15 14.21
N VAL A 114 -3.24 1.16 14.24
CA VAL A 114 -4.28 2.18 13.96
C VAL A 114 -4.60 2.28 12.47
N PHE A 115 -3.68 1.84 11.60
CA PHE A 115 -3.82 1.79 10.15
C PHE A 115 -4.57 0.53 9.71
N GLN A 116 -5.79 0.38 10.24
CA GLN A 116 -6.71 -0.69 9.91
C GLN A 116 -7.95 -0.04 9.27
N SER A 117 -8.46 -0.61 8.18
CA SER A 117 -9.62 -0.13 7.37
C SER A 117 -9.39 1.14 6.55
N THR A 118 -10.38 1.50 5.73
CA THR A 118 -10.40 2.72 4.92
C THR A 118 -10.38 3.97 5.79
N ARG A 119 -9.57 4.95 5.39
CA ARG A 119 -9.33 6.19 6.10
C ARG A 119 -9.13 7.32 5.09
N ASP A 120 -9.50 8.53 5.49
CA ASP A 120 -9.13 9.74 4.76
C ASP A 120 -7.61 9.94 4.80
N ASN A 121 -7.02 10.49 3.73
CA ASN A 121 -5.57 10.70 3.64
C ASN A 121 -5.00 11.55 4.81
N THR A 122 -5.80 12.49 5.33
CA THR A 122 -5.42 13.33 6.50
C THR A 122 -5.23 12.52 7.78
N PHE A 123 -5.87 11.35 7.90
CA PHE A 123 -5.72 10.44 9.04
C PHE A 123 -4.27 10.02 9.27
N ILE A 124 -3.48 9.91 8.19
CA ILE A 124 -2.08 9.49 8.25
C ILE A 124 -1.27 10.47 9.08
N ALA A 125 -1.36 11.76 8.78
CA ALA A 125 -0.65 12.81 9.51
C ALA A 125 -1.11 12.89 10.97
N HIS A 126 -2.41 12.80 11.23
CA HIS A 126 -2.96 12.81 12.58
C HIS A 126 -2.49 11.60 13.40
N SER A 127 -2.41 10.42 12.80
CA SER A 127 -1.96 9.19 13.46
C SER A 127 -0.48 9.23 13.80
N ILE A 128 0.36 9.73 12.88
CA ILE A 128 1.80 9.92 13.12
C ILE A 128 2.03 10.94 14.24
N ASN A 129 1.33 12.08 14.20
CA ASN A 129 1.43 13.10 15.26
C ASN A 129 0.94 12.56 16.61
N ALA A 130 -0.11 11.73 16.62
CA ALA A 130 -0.58 11.08 17.83
C ALA A 130 0.43 10.08 18.41
N ALA A 131 1.05 9.27 17.56
CA ALA A 131 2.09 8.33 17.95
C ALA A 131 3.33 9.04 18.52
N LEU A 132 3.70 10.19 17.95
CA LEU A 132 4.84 11.02 18.36
C LEU A 132 4.52 12.02 19.48
N CYS A 133 3.28 12.09 19.96
CA CYS A 133 2.85 13.05 20.97
C CYS A 133 3.07 14.52 20.55
N ILE A 134 2.90 14.84 19.26
CA ILE A 134 3.10 16.17 18.70
C ILE A 134 1.76 16.93 18.63
N GLY A 135 1.80 18.24 18.91
CA GLY A 135 0.63 19.12 18.75
C GLY A 135 -0.51 18.78 19.73
N PRO A 136 -1.77 18.66 19.26
CA PRO A 136 -2.94 18.44 20.13
C PRO A 136 -2.98 17.04 20.77
N TYR A 137 -1.97 16.21 20.56
CA TYR A 137 -1.92 14.83 21.06
C TYR A 137 -1.03 14.62 22.27
N GLN A 138 -0.40 15.68 22.78
CA GLN A 138 0.50 15.62 23.94
C GLN A 138 -0.17 15.03 25.20
N HIS A 139 -1.49 15.12 25.30
CA HIS A 139 -2.26 14.69 26.47
C HIS A 139 -2.71 13.22 26.41
N LEU A 140 -2.41 12.48 25.33
CA LEU A 140 -2.79 11.08 25.20
C LEU A 140 -2.12 10.22 26.29
N ARG A 141 -2.77 9.12 26.68
CA ARG A 141 -2.30 8.27 27.80
C ARG A 141 -0.88 7.76 27.60
N HIS A 142 -0.51 7.38 26.38
CA HIS A 142 0.84 6.90 26.06
C HIS A 142 1.90 8.01 25.96
N CYS A 143 1.50 9.28 26.03
CA CYS A 143 2.41 10.41 26.09
C CYS A 143 2.75 10.79 27.54
N ASN A 144 1.92 10.38 28.50
CA ASN A 144 1.98 10.76 29.90
C ASN A 144 2.62 9.68 30.80
N PHE A 145 3.61 8.93 30.30
CA PHE A 145 4.27 7.87 31.08
C PHE A 145 5.04 8.35 32.32
N ALA A 146 5.28 9.65 32.47
CA ALA A 146 5.88 10.23 33.67
C ALA A 146 4.94 10.18 34.91
N ASN A 147 3.65 9.86 34.75
CA ASN A 147 2.64 9.93 35.81
C ASN A 147 2.01 8.59 36.22
N MET A 148 2.55 7.43 35.83
CA MET A 148 2.10 6.18 36.45
C MET A 148 2.74 6.10 37.84
N PRO A 149 1.99 6.27 38.95
CA PRO A 149 2.60 6.22 40.26
C PRO A 149 3.16 4.82 40.46
N SER A 150 4.42 4.71 40.87
CA SER A 150 5.08 3.45 41.22
C SER A 150 4.28 2.60 42.23
N ALA A 151 3.34 3.21 42.95
CA ALA A 151 2.36 2.55 43.81
C ALA A 151 1.38 1.61 43.07
N GLN A 152 1.00 1.89 41.81
CA GLN A 152 0.05 1.03 41.07
C GLN A 152 0.68 -0.28 40.57
N LEU A 153 1.98 -0.28 40.24
CA LEU A 153 2.72 -1.50 39.90
C LEU A 153 2.88 -2.40 41.12
N GLY A 154 3.19 -1.83 42.28
CA GLY A 154 3.31 -2.57 43.54
C GLY A 154 2.01 -3.28 43.96
N LEU A 155 0.86 -2.65 43.74
CA LEU A 155 -0.46 -3.24 44.06
C LEU A 155 -0.80 -4.43 43.16
N ILE A 156 -0.42 -4.40 41.87
CA ILE A 156 -0.65 -5.52 40.95
C ILE A 156 0.22 -6.72 41.35
N TYR A 157 1.51 -6.49 41.61
CA TYR A 157 2.40 -7.55 42.11
C TYR A 157 1.95 -8.10 43.46
N LEU A 158 1.46 -7.25 44.37
CA LEU A 158 0.94 -7.70 45.66
C LEU A 158 -0.32 -8.57 45.50
N MET A 159 -1.23 -8.21 44.58
CA MET A 159 -2.45 -8.99 44.31
C MET A 159 -2.13 -10.35 43.69
N GLU A 160 -1.19 -10.43 42.74
CA GLU A 160 -0.69 -11.69 42.18
C GLU A 160 0.03 -12.54 43.24
N PHE A 161 0.82 -11.91 44.11
CA PHE A 161 1.53 -12.63 45.19
C PHE A 161 0.55 -13.16 46.25
N ILE A 162 -0.46 -12.37 46.63
CA ILE A 162 -1.53 -12.80 47.55
C ILE A 162 -2.35 -13.93 46.95
N THR A 163 -2.71 -13.87 45.67
CA THR A 163 -3.42 -14.99 45.01
C THR A 163 -2.56 -16.25 44.93
N LEU A 164 -1.26 -16.13 44.70
CA LEU A 164 -0.32 -17.26 44.75
C LEU A 164 -0.19 -17.87 46.16
N ILE A 165 -0.16 -17.03 47.21
CA ILE A 165 -0.19 -17.48 48.61
C ILE A 165 -1.51 -18.17 48.95
N TYR A 166 -2.65 -17.64 48.48
CA TYR A 166 -3.95 -18.27 48.69
C TYR A 166 -4.03 -19.64 47.98
N LEU A 167 -3.56 -19.74 46.74
CA LEU A 167 -3.55 -21.00 45.98
C LEU A 167 -2.63 -22.06 46.59
N THR A 168 -1.51 -21.66 47.21
CA THR A 168 -0.57 -22.59 47.86
C THR A 168 -1.00 -23.03 49.27
N LYS A 169 -2.01 -22.40 49.88
CA LYS A 169 -2.60 -22.85 51.17
C LYS A 169 -3.70 -23.90 51.02
N PHE A 170 -4.12 -24.21 49.79
CA PHE A 170 -5.12 -25.25 49.49
C PHE A 170 -4.51 -26.54 48.92
N PHE A 171 -3.19 -26.71 49.03
CA PHE A 171 -2.46 -27.96 48.75
C PHE A 171 -1.62 -28.37 49.95
#